data_AF-A0A4P9XHN4-F1
#
_entry.id   AF-A0A4P9XHN4-F1
#
_cell.length_a   1.000
_cell.length_b   1.000
_cell.length_c   1.000
_cell.angle_alpha   90.00
_cell.angle_beta   90.00
_cell.angle_gamma   90.00
#
_symmetry.space_group_name_H-M   'P 1'
#
loop_
_entity.id
_entity.type
_entity.pdbx_description
1 polymer ?
#
loop_
_entity_poly.entity_id
_entity_poly.type
_entity_poly.pdbx_seq_one_letter_code
_entity_poly.pdbx_strand_id
1 'polypeptide(L)'
;MQSASARIGGSTVTNGWDTGLVTNLLNVDVKNISETLMSWHILLAGVIQITFAMIMLWHIIGLGAIFGITLLILGLLLSEYFSRALTVVYKAMVKITDERLSVISEMLHSIRIVKFFAWESYYREHVASLRQLELAKNWKRLFFVTTSSAVSSAGPAIIACICLGVRALLFGRGLTPSVAFTTVAILETLRRVVYRMPKVIVRAIQCRVSGRRISEFLALPDLVSPTTDGEDAPATKGSLNAAERIALIDAEFSW
;
A
#
# COMPACT_ATOMS: atom_id res chain seq x y z
N MET A 1 -5.65 -14.34 -49.49
CA MET A 1 -5.59 -12.87 -49.40
C MET A 1 -5.23 -12.51 -47.98
N GLN A 2 -3.95 -12.19 -47.78
CA GLN A 2 -3.38 -11.62 -46.55
C GLN A 2 -3.85 -10.17 -46.42
N SER A 3 -4.34 -9.78 -45.25
CA SER A 3 -4.39 -8.38 -44.84
C SER A 3 -3.78 -8.28 -43.45
N ALA A 4 -2.47 -8.02 -43.45
CA ALA A 4 -1.69 -7.66 -42.28
C ALA A 4 -2.18 -6.31 -41.75
N SER A 5 -2.77 -6.32 -40.55
CA SER A 5 -3.02 -5.10 -39.79
C SER A 5 -1.70 -4.64 -39.17
N ALA A 6 -1.24 -3.47 -39.61
CA ALA A 6 -0.02 -2.82 -39.18
C ALA A 6 -0.09 -2.49 -37.68
N ARG A 7 0.59 -3.30 -36.87
CA ARG A 7 1.07 -2.86 -35.55
C ARG A 7 2.16 -1.84 -35.80
N ILE A 8 1.86 -0.56 -35.60
CA ILE A 8 2.88 0.47 -35.37
C ILE A 8 3.45 0.20 -33.98
N GLY A 9 4.38 -0.75 -33.92
CA GLY A 9 5.26 -0.96 -32.78
C GLY A 9 6.40 0.03 -32.87
N GLY A 10 6.30 1.14 -32.14
CA GLY A 10 7.46 1.93 -31.75
C GLY A 10 8.23 1.18 -30.67
N SER A 11 8.85 0.05 -31.04
CA SER A 11 9.75 -0.70 -30.17
C SER A 11 11.14 -0.07 -30.24
N THR A 12 11.33 1.08 -29.61
CA THR A 12 12.65 1.46 -29.09
C THR A 12 12.92 0.59 -27.86
N VAL A 13 13.22 -0.67 -28.13
CA VAL A 13 13.85 -1.57 -27.17
C VAL A 13 15.30 -1.14 -27.09
N THR A 14 15.63 -0.33 -26.09
CA THR A 14 17.01 -0.13 -25.66
C THR A 14 17.01 -0.17 -24.14
N ASN A 15 17.51 -1.29 -23.59
CA ASN A 15 17.84 -1.53 -22.18
C ASN A 15 16.80 -2.14 -21.23
N GLY A 16 15.87 -3.00 -21.69
CA GLY A 16 15.04 -3.84 -20.78
C GLY A 16 13.99 -3.10 -19.95
N TRP A 17 13.87 -1.77 -20.10
CA TRP A 17 12.83 -0.94 -19.52
C TRP A 17 11.77 -0.61 -20.57
N ASP A 18 10.52 -1.00 -20.32
CA ASP A 18 9.37 -0.62 -21.15
C ASP A 18 8.60 0.55 -20.51
N THR A 19 7.67 1.14 -21.27
CA THR A 19 6.83 2.24 -20.78
C THR A 19 6.03 1.87 -19.52
N GLY A 20 5.65 0.61 -19.36
CA GLY A 20 4.93 0.10 -18.19
C GLY A 20 5.81 0.07 -16.94
N LEU A 21 7.06 -0.39 -17.07
CA LEU A 21 8.07 -0.42 -16.02
C LEU A 21 8.42 0.99 -15.56
N VAL A 22 8.60 1.93 -16.49
CA VAL A 22 8.82 3.36 -16.16
C VAL A 22 7.62 3.95 -15.43
N THR A 23 6.40 3.65 -15.90
CA THR A 23 5.16 4.11 -15.25
C THR A 23 5.02 3.52 -13.83
N ASN A 24 5.38 2.26 -13.63
CA ASN A 24 5.38 1.63 -12.32
C ASN A 24 6.45 2.23 -11.40
N LEU A 25 7.63 2.56 -11.94
CA LEU A 25 8.69 3.24 -11.20
C LEU A 25 8.21 4.60 -10.67
N LEU A 26 7.55 5.40 -11.52
CA LEU A 26 6.99 6.69 -11.13
C LEU A 26 5.84 6.58 -10.12
N ASN A 27 4.95 5.60 -10.26
CA ASN A 27 3.74 5.52 -9.42
C ASN A 27 3.94 4.73 -8.13
N VAL A 28 4.75 3.67 -8.15
CA VAL A 28 4.92 2.74 -7.03
C VAL A 28 6.25 2.99 -6.32
N ASP A 29 7.36 3.05 -7.06
CA ASP A 29 8.68 3.13 -6.43
C ASP A 29 8.95 4.49 -5.79
N VAL A 30 8.62 5.58 -6.48
CA VAL A 30 8.70 6.93 -5.91
C VAL A 30 7.80 7.04 -4.67
N LYS A 31 6.59 6.49 -4.73
CA LYS A 31 5.65 6.50 -3.60
C LYS A 31 6.21 5.73 -2.39
N ASN A 32 6.79 4.55 -2.60
CA ASN A 32 7.40 3.77 -1.52
C ASN A 32 8.54 4.52 -0.82
N ILE A 33 9.37 5.22 -1.59
CA ILE A 33 10.46 6.06 -1.04
C ILE A 33 9.87 7.22 -0.23
N SER A 34 8.93 7.96 -0.81
CA SER A 34 8.28 9.10 -0.16
C SER A 34 7.61 8.70 1.17
N GLU A 35 6.83 7.61 1.17
CA GLU A 35 6.15 7.12 2.38
C GLU A 35 7.14 6.63 3.45
N THR A 36 8.28 6.09 3.05
CA THR A 36 9.31 5.62 3.96
C THR A 36 10.04 6.79 4.61
N LEU A 37 10.41 7.82 3.84
CA LEU A 37 10.99 9.04 4.39
C LEU A 37 10.06 9.71 5.40
N MET A 38 8.75 9.75 5.10
CA MET A 38 7.75 10.31 6.01
C MET A 38 7.58 9.50 7.31
N SER A 39 7.92 8.21 7.31
CA SER A 39 7.73 7.31 8.46
C SER A 39 9.03 6.86 9.15
N TRP A 40 10.20 7.23 8.64
CA TRP A 40 11.51 6.83 9.17
C TRP A 40 11.69 7.17 10.65
N HIS A 41 11.24 8.36 11.05
CA HIS A 41 11.30 8.83 12.44
C HIS A 41 10.62 7.87 13.43
N ILE A 42 9.63 7.09 12.99
CA ILE A 42 8.90 6.13 13.83
C ILE A 42 9.83 5.00 14.30
N LEU A 43 10.80 4.56 13.49
CA LEU A 43 11.73 3.50 13.89
C LEU A 43 12.61 3.94 15.07
N LEU A 44 13.22 5.12 14.97
CA LEU A 44 14.07 5.63 16.04
C LEU A 44 13.23 6.05 17.27
N ALA A 45 12.20 6.87 17.05
CA ALA A 45 11.37 7.39 18.12
C ALA A 45 10.60 6.27 18.83
N GLY A 46 10.16 5.25 18.10
CA GLY A 46 9.37 4.18 18.71
C GLY A 46 10.19 3.23 19.58
N VAL A 47 11.48 3.00 19.28
CA VAL A 47 12.37 2.25 20.20
C VAL A 47 12.51 3.00 21.52
N ILE A 48 12.80 4.30 21.45
CA ILE A 48 12.89 5.18 22.63
C ILE A 48 11.56 5.16 23.39
N GLN A 49 10.44 5.31 22.68
CA GLN A 49 9.10 5.36 23.26
C GLN A 49 8.71 4.05 23.94
N ILE A 50 9.04 2.89 23.37
CA ILE A 50 8.82 1.58 24.01
C ILE A 50 9.63 1.49 25.30
N THR A 51 10.92 1.84 25.27
CA THR A 51 11.80 1.77 26.44
C THR A 51 11.27 2.64 27.59
N PHE A 52 10.95 3.91 27.33
CA PHE A 52 10.41 4.81 28.35
C PHE A 52 9.03 4.36 28.86
N ALA A 53 8.14 3.92 27.97
CA ALA A 53 6.83 3.41 28.36
C ALA A 53 6.95 2.19 29.29
N MET A 54 7.88 1.28 29.00
CA MET A 54 8.14 0.10 29.82
C MET A 54 8.70 0.45 31.20
N ILE A 55 9.65 1.38 31.27
CA ILE A 55 10.20 1.89 32.55
C ILE A 55 9.11 2.54 33.40
N MET A 56 8.30 3.42 32.80
CA MET A 56 7.20 4.07 33.52
C MET A 56 6.14 3.07 33.99
N LEU A 57 5.77 2.12 33.12
CA LEU A 57 4.79 1.09 33.47
C LEU A 57 5.28 0.26 34.66
N TRP A 58 6.56 -0.14 34.66
CA TRP A 58 7.17 -0.85 35.78
C TRP A 58 7.15 -0.04 37.08
N HIS A 59 7.47 1.26 37.03
CA HIS A 59 7.40 2.10 38.23
C HIS A 59 5.99 2.30 38.78
N ILE A 60 4.98 2.40 37.91
CA ILE A 60 3.61 2.68 38.34
C ILE A 60 2.93 1.43 38.91
N ILE A 61 2.98 0.30 38.19
CA ILE A 61 2.23 -0.92 38.55
C ILE A 61 3.11 -2.10 39.02
N GLY A 62 4.43 -2.02 38.93
CA GLY A 62 5.35 -3.06 39.39
C GLY A 62 5.17 -4.37 38.62
N LEU A 63 5.02 -5.49 39.33
CA LEU A 63 4.80 -6.82 38.75
C LEU A 63 3.54 -6.89 37.86
N GLY A 64 2.56 -6.00 38.06
CA GLY A 64 1.41 -5.86 37.16
C GLY A 64 1.79 -5.53 35.72
N ALA A 65 2.97 -4.93 35.49
CA ALA A 65 3.48 -4.63 34.15
C ALA A 65 3.69 -5.89 33.31
N ILE A 66 4.08 -7.02 33.92
CA ILE A 66 4.28 -8.30 33.22
C ILE A 66 2.97 -8.78 32.59
N PHE A 67 1.84 -8.63 33.30
CA PHE A 67 0.52 -8.95 32.77
C PHE A 67 0.15 -8.01 31.62
N GLY A 68 0.44 -6.71 31.75
CA GLY A 68 0.20 -5.74 30.68
C GLY A 68 0.95 -6.09 29.39
N ILE A 69 2.24 -6.42 29.51
CA ILE A 69 3.08 -6.83 28.38
C ILE A 69 2.57 -8.13 27.76
N THR A 70 2.27 -9.15 28.58
CA THR A 70 1.75 -10.43 28.13
C THR A 70 0.43 -10.26 27.37
N LEU A 71 -0.50 -9.47 27.91
CA LEU A 71 -1.78 -9.20 27.26
C LEU A 71 -1.63 -8.36 25.99
N LEU A 72 -0.66 -7.46 25.91
CA LEU A 72 -0.35 -6.75 24.67
C LEU A 72 0.17 -7.71 23.59
N ILE A 73 1.05 -8.66 23.95
CA ILE A 73 1.54 -9.69 23.02
C ILE A 73 0.38 -10.57 22.54
N LEU A 74 -0.49 -11.03 23.45
CA LEU A 74 -1.69 -11.78 23.07
C LEU A 74 -2.63 -10.96 22.17
N GLY A 75 -2.78 -9.67 22.44
CA GLY A 75 -3.54 -8.75 21.60
C GLY A 75 -3.00 -8.64 20.17
N LEU A 76 -1.67 -8.63 20.00
CA LEU A 76 -1.03 -8.67 18.68
C LEU A 76 -1.37 -9.96 17.92
N LEU A 77 -1.23 -11.11 18.58
CA LEU A 77 -1.54 -12.41 17.98
C LEU A 77 -3.02 -12.50 17.59
N LEU A 78 -3.91 -11.99 18.45
CA LEU A 78 -5.33 -11.93 18.17
C LEU A 78 -5.64 -11.00 16.98
N SER A 79 -4.97 -9.87 16.90
CA SER A 79 -5.14 -8.92 15.78
C SER A 79 -4.65 -9.50 14.46
N GLU A 80 -3.55 -10.25 14.48
CA GLU A 80 -3.06 -10.99 13.31
C GLU A 80 -4.06 -12.05 12.87
N TYR A 81 -4.66 -12.79 13.80
CA TYR A 81 -5.73 -13.74 13.50
C TYR A 81 -6.93 -13.06 12.81
N PHE A 82 -7.42 -11.94 13.37
CA PHE A 82 -8.50 -11.16 12.75
C PHE A 82 -8.12 -10.65 11.36
N SER A 83 -6.88 -10.18 11.18
CA SER A 83 -6.37 -9.70 9.89
C SER A 83 -6.38 -10.81 8.83
N ARG A 84 -5.96 -12.02 9.19
CA ARG A 84 -5.99 -13.18 8.29
C ARG A 84 -7.42 -13.58 7.94
N ALA A 85 -8.31 -13.66 8.94
CA ALA A 85 -9.72 -13.98 8.71
C ALA A 85 -10.38 -12.95 7.78
N LEU A 86 -10.13 -11.65 8.03
CA LEU A 86 -10.62 -10.56 7.18
C LEU A 86 -10.10 -10.67 5.75
N THR A 87 -8.83 -11.02 5.58
CA THR A 87 -8.21 -11.20 4.25
C THR A 87 -8.90 -12.32 3.46
N VAL A 88 -9.24 -13.44 4.10
CA VAL A 88 -9.97 -14.55 3.45
C VAL A 88 -11.35 -14.08 2.97
N VAL A 89 -12.11 -13.40 3.83
CA VAL A 89 -13.45 -12.90 3.47
C VAL A 89 -13.37 -11.83 2.38
N TYR A 90 -12.38 -10.94 2.46
CA TYR A 90 -12.15 -9.91 1.46
C TYR A 90 -11.83 -10.50 0.08
N LYS A 91 -10.91 -11.47 0.00
CA LYS A 91 -10.59 -12.18 -1.25
C LYS A 91 -11.82 -12.86 -1.86
N ALA A 92 -12.64 -13.51 -1.04
CA ALA A 92 -13.88 -14.13 -1.50
C ALA A 92 -14.89 -13.10 -2.02
N MET A 93 -14.97 -11.92 -1.40
CA MET A 93 -15.83 -10.82 -1.87
C MET A 93 -15.33 -10.27 -3.22
N VAL A 94 -14.03 -9.98 -3.33
CA VAL A 94 -13.42 -9.46 -4.57
C VAL A 94 -13.65 -10.42 -5.74
N LYS A 95 -13.52 -11.73 -5.53
CA LYS A 95 -13.79 -12.73 -6.59
C LYS A 95 -15.21 -12.62 -7.17
N ILE A 96 -16.22 -12.42 -6.32
CA ILE A 96 -17.62 -12.25 -6.76
C ILE A 96 -17.81 -10.90 -7.46
N THR A 97 -17.14 -9.86 -6.95
CA THR A 97 -17.16 -8.54 -7.60
C THR A 97 -16.57 -8.60 -9.00
N ASP A 98 -15.45 -9.30 -9.19
CA ASP A 98 -14.80 -9.48 -10.49
C ASP A 98 -15.69 -10.26 -11.46
N GLU A 99 -16.32 -11.36 -11.00
CA GLU A 99 -17.29 -12.13 -11.78
C GLU A 99 -18.46 -11.26 -12.25
N ARG A 100 -19.06 -10.49 -11.33
CA ARG A 100 -20.15 -9.55 -11.64
C ARG A 100 -19.73 -8.51 -12.67
N LEU A 101 -18.53 -7.95 -12.53
CA LEU A 101 -18.00 -6.95 -13.46
C LEU A 101 -17.68 -7.55 -14.83
N SER A 102 -17.20 -8.79 -14.88
CA SER A 102 -16.97 -9.53 -16.14
C SER A 102 -18.27 -9.70 -16.92
N VAL A 103 -19.33 -10.18 -16.26
CA VAL A 103 -20.63 -10.35 -16.91
C VAL A 103 -21.18 -9.03 -17.46
N ILE A 104 -21.06 -7.95 -16.69
CA ILE A 104 -21.47 -6.62 -17.14
C ILE A 104 -20.65 -6.19 -18.36
N SER A 105 -19.33 -6.44 -18.35
CA SER A 105 -18.45 -6.12 -19.46
C SER A 105 -18.82 -6.88 -20.74
N GLU A 106 -19.03 -8.20 -20.63
CA GLU A 106 -19.45 -9.06 -21.76
C GLU A 106 -20.80 -8.62 -22.35
N MET A 107 -21.77 -8.32 -21.49
CA MET A 107 -23.08 -7.81 -21.89
C MET A 107 -22.95 -6.48 -22.65
N LEU A 108 -22.14 -5.54 -22.16
CA LEU A 108 -21.91 -4.25 -22.81
C LEU A 108 -21.20 -4.41 -24.15
N HIS A 109 -20.25 -5.35 -24.24
CA HIS A 109 -19.55 -5.64 -25.49
C HIS A 109 -20.51 -6.20 -26.56
N SER A 110 -21.52 -6.96 -26.14
CA SER A 110 -22.50 -7.62 -27.03
C SER A 110 -23.91 -6.99 -26.99
N ILE A 111 -24.01 -5.70 -26.65
CA ILE A 111 -25.30 -5.07 -26.32
C ILE A 111 -26.35 -5.14 -27.45
N ARG A 112 -25.93 -5.10 -28.72
CA ARG A 112 -26.85 -5.19 -29.87
C ARG A 112 -27.59 -6.53 -29.92
N ILE A 113 -26.89 -7.63 -29.62
CA ILE A 113 -27.46 -8.98 -29.60
C ILE A 113 -28.46 -9.10 -28.44
N VAL A 114 -28.07 -8.61 -27.25
CA VAL A 114 -28.93 -8.61 -26.06
C VAL A 114 -30.24 -7.87 -26.33
N LYS A 115 -30.19 -6.71 -27.00
CA LYS A 115 -31.37 -5.94 -27.40
C LYS A 115 -32.20 -6.64 -28.47
N PHE A 116 -31.58 -7.21 -29.49
CA PHE A 116 -32.26 -7.90 -30.59
C PHE A 116 -33.11 -9.08 -30.09
N PHE A 117 -32.61 -9.84 -29.12
CA PHE A 117 -33.32 -10.98 -28.52
C PHE A 117 -34.09 -10.64 -27.24
N ALA A 118 -34.13 -9.36 -26.82
CA ALA A 118 -34.76 -8.91 -25.58
C ALA A 118 -34.27 -9.66 -24.32
N TRP A 119 -32.99 -10.02 -24.24
CA TRP A 119 -32.37 -10.75 -23.10
C TRP A 119 -32.05 -9.86 -21.88
N GLU A 120 -32.56 -8.64 -21.86
CA GLU A 120 -32.23 -7.64 -20.83
C GLU A 120 -32.64 -8.10 -19.43
N SER A 121 -33.84 -8.68 -19.32
CA SER A 121 -34.36 -9.20 -18.05
C SER A 121 -33.51 -10.35 -17.52
N TYR A 122 -33.05 -11.24 -18.40
CA TYR A 122 -32.18 -12.35 -18.03
C TYR A 122 -30.85 -11.85 -17.43
N TYR A 123 -30.15 -10.95 -18.14
CA TYR A 123 -28.90 -10.38 -17.63
C TYR A 123 -29.12 -9.57 -16.35
N ARG A 124 -30.24 -8.86 -16.23
CA ARG A 124 -30.60 -8.12 -15.02
C ARG A 124 -30.76 -9.04 -13.81
N GLU A 125 -31.48 -10.14 -13.95
CA GLU A 125 -31.67 -11.13 -12.90
C GLU A 125 -30.35 -11.82 -12.54
N HIS A 126 -29.55 -12.18 -13.54
CA HIS A 126 -28.24 -12.79 -13.32
C HIS A 126 -27.29 -11.87 -12.55
N VAL A 127 -27.15 -10.60 -12.95
CA VAL A 127 -26.33 -9.60 -12.24
C VAL A 127 -26.88 -9.33 -10.84
N ALA A 128 -28.20 -9.30 -10.66
CA ALA A 128 -28.82 -9.14 -9.35
C ALA A 128 -28.50 -10.32 -8.42
N SER A 129 -28.46 -11.55 -8.93
CA SER A 129 -28.09 -12.73 -8.14
C SER A 129 -26.63 -12.65 -7.64
N LEU A 130 -25.69 -12.26 -8.51
CA LEU A 130 -24.29 -12.03 -8.14
C LEU A 130 -24.16 -10.88 -7.12
N ARG A 131 -24.94 -9.82 -7.28
CA ARG A 131 -24.97 -8.69 -6.33
C ARG A 131 -25.44 -9.13 -4.94
N GLN A 132 -26.42 -10.03 -4.84
CA GLN A 132 -26.86 -10.56 -3.54
C GLN A 132 -25.77 -11.38 -2.86
N LEU A 133 -25.06 -12.22 -3.62
CA LEU A 133 -23.92 -12.99 -3.11
C LEU A 133 -22.79 -12.06 -2.63
N GLU A 134 -22.47 -11.01 -3.39
CA GLU A 134 -21.50 -9.98 -3.03
C GLU A 134 -21.90 -9.27 -1.73
N LEU A 135 -23.17 -8.86 -1.60
CA LEU A 135 -23.70 -8.21 -0.40
C LEU A 135 -23.60 -9.12 0.83
N ALA A 136 -23.90 -10.41 0.69
CA ALA A 136 -23.76 -11.38 1.78
C ALA A 136 -22.29 -11.51 2.25
N LYS A 137 -21.31 -11.51 1.32
CA LYS A 137 -19.88 -11.50 1.70
C LYS A 137 -19.46 -10.15 2.27
N ASN A 138 -19.99 -9.05 1.76
CA ASN A 138 -19.74 -7.70 2.27
C ASN A 138 -20.24 -7.55 3.73
N TRP A 139 -21.40 -8.11 4.06
CA TRP A 139 -21.89 -8.17 5.44
C TRP A 139 -20.95 -8.94 6.37
N LYS A 140 -20.46 -10.12 5.93
CA LYS A 140 -19.44 -10.87 6.69
C LYS A 140 -18.18 -10.04 6.88
N ARG A 141 -17.69 -9.36 5.83
CA ARG A 141 -16.52 -8.46 5.93
C ARG A 141 -16.76 -7.37 6.95
N LEU A 142 -17.92 -6.70 6.89
CA LEU A 142 -18.27 -5.61 7.81
C LEU A 142 -18.32 -6.11 9.26
N PHE A 143 -18.89 -7.28 9.50
CA PHE A 143 -18.88 -7.90 10.83
C PHE A 143 -17.45 -8.06 11.36
N PHE A 144 -16.53 -8.65 10.59
CA PHE A 144 -15.13 -8.79 11.01
C PHE A 144 -14.44 -7.45 11.26
N VAL A 145 -14.64 -6.46 10.40
CA VAL A 145 -14.05 -5.11 10.56
C VAL A 145 -14.56 -4.45 11.84
N THR A 146 -15.87 -4.47 12.07
CA THR A 146 -16.49 -3.84 13.24
C THR A 146 -16.08 -4.55 14.53
N THR A 147 -16.08 -5.89 14.56
CA THR A 147 -15.62 -6.66 15.73
C THR A 147 -14.14 -6.39 16.03
N SER A 148 -13.28 -6.43 15.01
CA SER A 148 -11.85 -6.12 15.18
C SER A 148 -11.62 -4.69 15.66
N SER A 149 -12.42 -3.73 15.16
CA SER A 149 -12.35 -2.33 15.59
C SER A 149 -12.82 -2.17 17.04
N ALA A 150 -13.91 -2.82 17.45
CA ALA A 150 -14.41 -2.79 18.82
C ALA A 150 -13.42 -3.40 19.82
N VAL A 151 -12.84 -4.57 19.50
CA VAL A 151 -11.79 -5.22 20.31
C VAL A 151 -10.57 -4.32 20.41
N SER A 152 -10.19 -3.67 19.31
CA SER A 152 -9.08 -2.72 19.32
C SER A 152 -9.41 -1.52 20.21
N SER A 153 -10.58 -0.89 20.09
CA SER A 153 -10.92 0.28 20.91
C SER A 153 -11.02 -0.05 22.41
N ALA A 154 -11.62 -1.18 22.78
CA ALA A 154 -11.78 -1.58 24.17
C ALA A 154 -10.51 -2.21 24.79
N GLY A 155 -9.61 -2.74 23.97
CA GLY A 155 -8.43 -3.50 24.40
C GLY A 155 -7.60 -2.83 25.51
N PRO A 156 -7.13 -1.57 25.36
CA PRO A 156 -6.29 -0.92 26.37
C PRO A 156 -6.99 -0.76 27.71
N ALA A 157 -8.29 -0.48 27.70
CA ALA A 157 -9.08 -0.36 28.93
C ALA A 157 -9.20 -1.73 29.62
N ILE A 158 -9.49 -2.80 28.87
CA ILE A 158 -9.55 -4.17 29.41
C ILE A 158 -8.20 -4.57 30.01
N ILE A 159 -7.11 -4.35 29.29
CA ILE A 159 -5.74 -4.67 29.75
C ILE A 159 -5.42 -3.88 31.02
N ALA A 160 -5.74 -2.58 31.05
CA ALA A 160 -5.53 -1.74 32.22
C ALA A 160 -6.34 -2.24 33.43
N CYS A 161 -7.62 -2.58 33.24
CA CYS A 161 -8.47 -3.15 34.30
C CYS A 161 -7.84 -4.41 34.90
N ILE A 162 -7.31 -5.31 34.06
CA ILE A 162 -6.65 -6.54 34.54
C ILE A 162 -5.36 -6.19 35.31
N CYS A 163 -4.51 -5.32 34.76
CA CYS A 163 -3.24 -4.93 35.41
C CYS A 163 -3.47 -4.26 36.77
N LEU A 164 -4.46 -3.36 36.83
CA LEU A 164 -4.84 -2.62 38.04
C LEU A 164 -5.53 -3.54 39.05
N GLY A 165 -6.37 -4.47 38.60
CA GLY A 165 -6.99 -5.49 39.44
C GLY A 165 -5.94 -6.39 40.09
N VAL A 166 -4.97 -6.89 39.32
CA VAL A 166 -3.84 -7.66 39.84
C VAL A 166 -3.04 -6.84 40.85
N ARG A 167 -2.79 -5.56 40.57
CA ARG A 167 -2.11 -4.67 41.52
C ARG A 167 -2.86 -4.56 42.84
N ALA A 168 -4.18 -4.32 42.77
CA ALA A 168 -5.01 -4.13 43.95
C ALA A 168 -5.11 -5.39 44.79
N LEU A 169 -5.28 -6.55 44.15
CA LEU A 169 -5.43 -7.84 44.83
C LEU A 169 -4.11 -8.36 45.44
N LEU A 170 -2.98 -8.24 44.73
CA LEU A 170 -1.72 -8.81 45.18
C LEU A 170 -0.90 -7.90 46.10
N PHE A 171 -0.99 -6.57 45.93
CA PHE A 171 -0.10 -5.64 46.64
C PHE A 171 -0.82 -4.75 47.66
N GLY A 172 -2.16 -4.81 47.75
CA GLY A 172 -2.94 -4.03 48.71
C GLY A 172 -2.74 -2.50 48.58
N ARG A 173 -2.18 -2.02 47.47
CA ARG A 173 -1.91 -0.60 47.23
C ARG A 173 -3.15 0.06 46.64
N GLY A 174 -3.54 1.19 47.22
CA GLY A 174 -4.69 1.97 46.78
C GLY A 174 -4.66 2.29 45.27
N LEU A 175 -5.79 2.05 44.61
CA LEU A 175 -6.03 2.44 43.23
C LEU A 175 -6.38 3.93 43.19
N THR A 176 -5.37 4.79 43.03
CA THR A 176 -5.63 6.20 42.79
C THR A 176 -6.01 6.43 41.33
N PRO A 177 -6.96 7.35 41.03
CA PRO A 177 -7.31 7.68 39.65
C PRO A 177 -6.09 8.07 38.80
N SER A 178 -5.13 8.78 39.39
CA SER A 178 -3.86 9.14 38.73
C SER A 178 -3.11 7.92 38.21
N VAL A 179 -2.98 6.86 39.02
CA VAL A 179 -2.33 5.61 38.61
C VAL A 179 -3.11 4.91 37.50
N ALA A 180 -4.44 4.86 37.62
CA ALA A 180 -5.29 4.19 36.65
C ALA A 180 -5.24 4.84 35.27
N PHE A 181 -5.51 6.16 35.19
CA PHE A 181 -5.51 6.90 33.93
C PHE A 181 -4.13 6.92 33.28
N THR A 182 -3.06 7.08 34.07
CA THR A 182 -1.68 7.04 33.55
C THR A 182 -1.35 5.66 32.98
N THR A 183 -1.77 4.57 33.64
CA THR A 183 -1.55 3.20 33.15
C THR A 183 -2.27 2.97 31.82
N VAL A 184 -3.53 3.38 31.71
CA VAL A 184 -4.31 3.28 30.45
C VAL A 184 -3.60 4.04 29.33
N ALA A 185 -3.17 5.28 29.58
CA ALA A 185 -2.49 6.11 28.59
C ALA A 185 -1.15 5.51 28.11
N ILE A 186 -0.37 4.94 29.03
CA ILE A 186 0.89 4.26 28.71
C ILE A 186 0.63 3.01 27.86
N LEU A 187 -0.32 2.17 28.26
CA LEU A 187 -0.68 0.95 27.51
C LEU A 187 -1.18 1.28 26.10
N GLU A 188 -2.01 2.32 25.96
CA GLU A 188 -2.50 2.76 24.65
C GLU A 188 -1.34 3.26 23.76
N THR A 189 -0.42 4.03 24.36
CA THR A 189 0.77 4.54 23.68
C THR A 189 1.69 3.41 23.23
N LEU A 190 1.99 2.47 24.13
CA LEU A 190 2.82 1.30 23.85
C LEU A 190 2.21 0.47 22.72
N ARG A 191 0.90 0.19 22.78
CA ARG A 191 0.18 -0.50 21.71
C ARG A 191 0.32 0.22 20.37
N ARG A 192 0.07 1.54 20.29
CA ARG A 192 0.17 2.29 19.03
C ARG A 192 1.56 2.17 18.40
N VAL A 193 2.62 2.18 19.20
CA VAL A 193 3.99 2.04 18.68
C VAL A 193 4.24 0.61 18.20
N VAL A 194 3.90 -0.39 19.01
CA VAL A 194 4.13 -1.80 18.70
C VAL A 194 3.37 -2.24 17.44
N TYR A 195 2.16 -1.72 17.20
CA TYR A 195 1.39 -2.01 15.98
C TYR A 195 1.90 -1.27 14.73
N ARG A 196 2.54 -0.10 14.88
CA ARG A 196 3.07 0.67 13.76
C ARG A 196 4.45 0.18 13.33
N MET A 197 5.27 -0.27 14.27
CA MET A 197 6.64 -0.72 14.04
C MET A 197 6.79 -1.72 12.89
N PRO A 198 6.08 -2.87 12.88
CA PRO A 198 6.19 -3.84 11.79
C PRO A 198 5.86 -3.24 10.42
N LYS A 199 4.89 -2.33 10.35
CA LYS A 199 4.49 -1.68 9.09
C LYS A 199 5.61 -0.81 8.54
N VAL A 200 6.31 -0.08 9.41
CA VAL A 200 7.43 0.77 9.01
C VAL A 200 8.63 -0.08 8.59
N ILE A 201 8.87 -1.21 9.25
CA ILE A 201 9.92 -2.17 8.85
C ILE A 201 9.64 -2.71 7.44
N VAL A 202 8.41 -3.15 7.17
CA VAL A 202 8.01 -3.64 5.83
C VAL A 202 8.19 -2.54 4.78
N ARG A 203 7.80 -1.29 5.09
CA ARG A 203 8.02 -0.14 4.20
C ARG A 203 9.50 0.12 3.93
N ALA A 204 10.35 0.06 4.94
CA ALA A 204 11.79 0.22 4.77
C ALA A 204 12.38 -0.86 3.84
N ILE A 205 11.91 -2.11 3.96
CA ILE A 205 12.30 -3.20 3.05
C ILE A 205 11.84 -2.90 1.62
N GLN A 206 10.59 -2.44 1.44
CA GLN A 206 10.07 -2.06 0.12
C GLN A 206 10.84 -0.89 -0.49
N CYS A 207 11.14 0.14 0.30
CA CYS A 207 11.95 1.28 -0.09
C CYS A 207 13.33 0.86 -0.58
N ARG A 208 13.97 -0.13 0.05
CA ARG A 208 15.27 -0.64 -0.41
C ARG A 208 15.17 -1.26 -1.80
N VAL A 209 14.11 -2.03 -2.07
CA VAL A 209 13.89 -2.63 -3.40
C VAL A 209 13.57 -1.56 -4.44
N SER A 210 12.71 -0.60 -4.11
CA SER A 210 12.37 0.55 -4.96
C SER A 210 13.59 1.43 -5.28
N GLY A 211 14.42 1.73 -4.27
CA GLY A 211 15.65 2.48 -4.43
C GLY A 211 16.66 1.78 -5.34
N ARG A 212 16.77 0.45 -5.26
CA ARG A 212 17.59 -0.32 -6.20
C ARG A 212 17.10 -0.18 -7.64
N ARG A 213 15.79 -0.33 -7.89
CA ARG A 213 15.21 -0.17 -9.23
C ARG A 213 15.40 1.23 -9.80
N ILE A 214 15.20 2.26 -8.98
CA ILE A 214 15.44 3.65 -9.39
C ILE A 214 16.92 3.88 -9.70
N SER A 215 17.83 3.34 -8.90
CA SER A 215 19.27 3.41 -9.19
C SER A 215 19.64 2.69 -10.49
N GLU A 216 19.07 1.52 -10.76
CA GLU A 216 19.29 0.76 -12.01
C GLU A 216 18.78 1.54 -13.23
N PHE A 217 17.63 2.22 -13.10
CA PHE A 217 17.07 3.07 -14.16
C PHE A 217 17.91 4.32 -14.42
N LEU A 218 18.33 5.02 -13.35
CA LEU A 218 19.15 6.23 -13.46
C LEU A 218 20.58 5.95 -13.90
N ALA A 219 21.05 4.70 -13.81
CA ALA A 219 22.37 4.28 -14.29
C ALA A 219 22.37 3.86 -15.77
N LEU A 220 21.23 3.96 -16.46
CA LEU A 220 21.19 3.72 -17.90
C LEU A 220 22.06 4.74 -18.64
N PRO A 221 22.75 4.33 -19.72
CA PRO A 221 23.47 5.29 -20.56
C PRO A 221 22.51 6.36 -21.06
N ASP A 222 22.89 7.62 -20.87
CA ASP A 222 22.17 8.72 -21.49
C ASP A 222 22.17 8.50 -23.01
N LEU A 223 21.05 8.82 -23.64
CA LEU A 223 21.02 8.91 -25.08
C LEU A 223 22.04 9.99 -25.44
N VAL A 224 23.10 9.61 -26.15
CA VAL A 224 23.97 10.56 -26.82
C VAL A 224 23.05 11.35 -27.72
N SER A 225 22.65 12.54 -27.27
CA SER A 225 22.10 13.56 -28.14
C SER A 225 23.11 13.68 -29.28
N PRO A 226 22.70 13.67 -30.55
CA PRO A 226 23.56 14.19 -31.60
C PRO A 226 23.76 15.66 -31.24
N THR A 227 24.80 15.92 -30.45
CA THR A 227 25.07 17.24 -29.96
C THR A 227 25.40 18.09 -31.16
N THR A 228 24.80 19.26 -31.16
CA THR A 228 25.37 20.49 -31.64
C THR A 228 26.69 20.76 -30.89
N ASP A 229 27.66 19.86 -30.99
CA ASP A 229 29.06 20.09 -30.65
C ASP A 229 29.79 20.31 -31.97
N GLY A 230 29.52 21.46 -32.57
CA GLY A 230 30.44 22.03 -33.52
C GLY A 230 31.60 22.65 -32.76
N GLU A 231 32.65 21.86 -32.52
CA GLU A 231 34.03 22.26 -32.75
C GLU A 231 34.96 21.07 -32.45
N ASP A 232 35.86 20.82 -33.41
CA ASP A 232 37.00 19.91 -33.35
C ASP A 232 36.77 18.40 -33.54
N ALA A 233 36.22 18.02 -34.70
CA ALA A 233 36.54 16.74 -35.33
C ALA A 233 37.15 16.97 -36.73
N PRO A 234 38.32 16.38 -37.05
CA PRO A 234 39.04 16.67 -38.28
C PRO A 234 38.23 16.21 -39.50
N ALA A 235 38.16 17.10 -40.48
CA ALA A 235 37.41 16.97 -41.73
C ALA A 235 37.64 15.61 -42.40
N THR A 236 36.74 14.67 -42.15
CA THR A 236 36.63 13.45 -42.95
C THR A 236 35.71 13.80 -44.11
N LYS A 237 36.30 14.05 -45.29
CA LYS A 237 35.59 14.27 -46.55
C LYS A 237 34.78 13.03 -46.91
N GLY A 238 33.54 12.97 -46.42
CA GLY A 238 32.50 12.06 -46.86
C GLY A 238 31.36 12.86 -47.47
N SER A 239 31.26 12.84 -48.80
CA SER A 239 30.18 13.46 -49.57
C SER A 239 28.81 12.92 -49.13
N LEU A 240 28.05 13.70 -48.37
CA LEU A 240 26.61 13.50 -48.15
C LEU A 240 25.87 14.70 -48.73
N ASN A 241 24.92 14.40 -49.63
CA ASN A 241 24.16 15.36 -50.44
C ASN A 241 23.53 16.48 -49.60
N ALA A 242 23.74 17.72 -50.04
CA ALA A 242 23.21 18.95 -49.43
C ALA A 242 21.68 19.11 -49.53
N ALA A 243 20.95 18.09 -50.02
CA ALA A 243 19.51 18.16 -50.28
C ALA A 243 18.64 17.85 -49.05
N GLU A 244 19.22 17.38 -47.94
CA GLU A 244 18.47 16.85 -46.79
C GLU A 244 18.82 17.58 -45.48
N ARG A 245 19.03 18.90 -45.55
CA ARG A 245 19.10 19.76 -44.37
C ARG A 245 17.93 20.74 -44.39
N ILE A 246 16.97 20.53 -43.50
CA ILE A 246 15.95 21.54 -43.20
C ILE A 246 16.55 22.46 -42.14
N ALA A 247 16.86 23.69 -42.52
CA ALA A 247 17.27 24.75 -41.62
C ALA A 247 16.17 25.81 -41.57
N LEU A 248 15.81 26.23 -40.36
CA LEU A 248 14.93 27.38 -40.14
C LEU A 248 15.82 28.62 -39.96
N ILE A 249 15.65 29.62 -40.82
CA ILE A 249 16.35 30.90 -40.77
C ILE A 249 15.28 31.95 -40.41
N ASP A 250 15.56 32.79 -39.42
CA ASP A 250 14.66 33.85 -38.91
C ASP A 250 13.26 33.37 -38.44
N ALA A 251 13.22 32.30 -37.62
CA ALA A 251 11.99 31.89 -36.94
C ALA A 251 11.88 32.52 -35.55
N GLU A 252 10.92 33.41 -35.35
CA GLU A 252 10.57 33.97 -34.04
C GLU A 252 9.40 33.18 -33.45
N PHE A 253 9.59 32.57 -32.28
CA PHE A 253 8.54 31.84 -31.57
C PHE A 253 8.01 32.69 -30.42
N SER A 254 6.70 32.98 -30.44
CA SER A 254 5.96 33.57 -29.32
C SER A 254 5.01 32.53 -28.71
N TRP A 255 4.90 32.51 -27.39
CA TRP A 255 4.01 31.63 -26.63
C TRP A 255 2.59 32.20 -26.48
#